data_AF-A0AAW2I8J1-F1
#
_entry.id   AF-A0AAW2I8J1-F1
#
_cell.length_a   1.000
_cell.length_b   1.000
_cell.length_c   1.000
_cell.angle_alpha   90.00
_cell.angle_beta   90.00
_cell.angle_gamma   90.00
#
_symmetry.space_group_name_H-M   'P 1'
#
loop_
_entity.id
_entity.type
_entity.pdbx_description
1 polymer ?
#
loop_
_entity_poly.entity_id
_entity_poly.type
_entity_poly.pdbx_seq_one_letter_code
_entity_poly.pdbx_strand_id
1 'polypeptide(L)'
;MEYRVGDGCKFTLWTDLWHPRGPLIHSYPRGPSITGLPADSKLAVVVQDGQWKWPAEYDFDIQEIIAALPPIHQHQSDMIQWRTGKFTTRRFSLNSAAFSSGSLVPFVRW
;
A
#
# COMPACT_ATOMS: atom_id res chain seq x y z
N MET A 1 8.81 4.69 -6.67
CA MET A 1 7.93 4.67 -5.48
C MET A 1 7.48 3.24 -5.29
N GLU A 2 7.44 2.74 -4.07
CA GLU A 2 7.07 1.35 -3.74
C GLU A 2 6.06 1.39 -2.58
N TYR A 3 4.92 0.74 -2.75
CA TYR A 3 3.90 0.59 -1.70
C TYR A 3 4.16 -0.71 -0.97
N ARG A 4 4.32 -0.66 0.35
CA ARG A 4 4.60 -1.82 1.20
C ARG A 4 3.42 -2.09 2.10
N VAL A 5 2.85 -3.28 1.95
CA VAL A 5 1.72 -3.75 2.75
C VAL A 5 2.23 -4.22 4.11
N GLY A 6 1.69 -3.65 5.17
CA GLY A 6 1.95 -4.03 6.55
C GLY A 6 0.68 -4.55 7.22
N ASP A 7 0.15 -3.79 8.18
CA ASP A 7 -1.11 -4.05 8.88
C ASP A 7 -2.37 -3.78 8.04
N GLY A 8 -2.25 -3.15 6.87
CA GLY A 8 -3.38 -2.83 6.00
C GLY A 8 -4.28 -1.70 6.51
N CYS A 9 -3.92 -1.02 7.60
CA CYS A 9 -4.76 -0.03 8.25
C CYS A 9 -4.75 1.34 7.53
N LYS A 10 -3.72 1.63 6.73
CA LYS A 10 -3.60 2.93 6.03
C LYS A 10 -4.21 2.86 4.65
N PHE A 11 -3.92 1.79 3.91
CA PHE A 11 -4.37 1.66 2.54
C PHE A 11 -5.83 1.23 2.43
N THR A 12 -6.48 1.70 1.38
CA THR A 12 -7.81 1.32 0.95
C THR A 12 -7.68 0.17 -0.06
N LEU A 13 -8.48 -0.87 0.12
CA LEU A 13 -8.40 -2.12 -0.63
C LEU A 13 -8.52 -1.90 -2.14
N TRP A 14 -9.49 -1.09 -2.56
CA TRP A 14 -9.88 -0.98 -3.96
C TRP A 14 -9.20 0.17 -4.71
N THR A 15 -8.90 1.27 -4.02
CA THR A 15 -8.53 2.53 -4.67
C THR A 15 -7.05 2.87 -4.56
N ASP A 16 -6.31 2.29 -3.62
CA ASP A 16 -4.89 2.60 -3.44
C ASP A 16 -3.96 1.71 -4.29
N LEU A 17 -2.75 2.20 -4.50
CA LEU A 17 -1.72 1.61 -5.38
C LEU A 17 -0.88 0.51 -4.72
N TRP A 18 -1.44 -0.20 -3.73
CA TRP A 18 -0.73 -1.25 -3.01
C TRP A 18 -0.51 -2.51 -3.85
N HIS A 19 -1.40 -2.77 -4.82
CA HIS A 19 -1.35 -3.95 -5.68
C HIS A 19 -0.50 -3.69 -6.94
N PRO A 20 0.29 -4.67 -7.44
CA PRO A 20 1.14 -4.48 -8.63
C PRO A 20 0.40 -4.09 -9.90
N ARG A 21 -0.90 -4.42 -10.00
CA ARG A 21 -1.78 -4.02 -11.12
C ARG A 21 -2.38 -2.62 -10.96
N GLY A 22 -1.97 -1.85 -9.95
CA GLY A 22 -2.56 -0.56 -9.63
C GLY A 22 -3.88 -0.67 -8.86
N PRO A 23 -4.72 0.37 -8.84
CA PRO A 23 -5.97 0.38 -8.09
C PRO A 23 -6.93 -0.68 -8.63
N LEU A 24 -7.32 -1.62 -7.77
CA LEU A 24 -8.13 -2.76 -8.17
C LEU A 24 -9.50 -2.35 -8.72
N ILE A 25 -10.09 -1.24 -8.26
CA ILE A 25 -11.39 -0.76 -8.73
C ILE A 25 -11.44 -0.48 -10.23
N HIS A 26 -10.31 -0.14 -10.85
CA HIS A 26 -10.26 0.17 -12.28
C HIS A 26 -10.29 -1.10 -13.15
N SER A 27 -9.60 -2.16 -12.72
CA SER A 27 -9.51 -3.42 -13.47
C SER A 27 -10.61 -4.41 -13.08
N TYR A 28 -11.08 -4.34 -11.82
CA TYR A 28 -12.05 -5.26 -11.22
C TYR A 28 -13.22 -4.48 -10.59
N PRO A 29 -14.03 -3.75 -11.39
CA PRO A 29 -15.08 -2.87 -10.88
C PRO A 29 -16.20 -3.62 -10.14
N ARG A 30 -16.37 -4.93 -10.39
CA ARG A 30 -17.31 -5.80 -9.66
C ARG A 30 -16.77 -6.30 -8.33
N GLY A 31 -15.47 -6.14 -8.07
CA GLY A 31 -14.79 -6.65 -6.88
C GLY A 31 -15.52 -6.32 -5.58
N PRO A 32 -15.91 -5.05 -5.31
CA PRO A 32 -16.67 -4.71 -4.12
C PRO A 32 -17.98 -5.49 -3.95
N SER A 33 -18.70 -5.72 -5.04
CA SER A 33 -19.97 -6.47 -5.01
C SER A 33 -19.75 -7.97 -4.84
N ILE A 34 -18.72 -8.54 -5.46
CA ILE A 34 -18.40 -9.98 -5.39
C ILE A 34 -17.93 -10.35 -3.98
N THR A 35 -17.10 -9.51 -3.39
CA THR A 35 -16.50 -9.72 -2.07
C THR A 35 -17.40 -9.28 -0.91
N GLY A 36 -18.41 -8.45 -1.19
CA GLY A 36 -19.20 -7.77 -0.16
C GLY A 36 -18.41 -6.68 0.60
N LEU A 37 -17.26 -6.24 0.06
CA LEU A 37 -16.40 -5.24 0.68
C LEU A 37 -16.58 -3.88 -0.01
N PRO A 38 -17.16 -2.87 0.67
CA PRO A 38 -17.32 -1.51 0.12
C PRO A 38 -16.06 -0.91 -0.50
N ALA A 39 -16.21 0.02 -1.44
CA ALA A 39 -15.09 0.63 -2.18
C ALA A 39 -14.06 1.36 -1.27
N ASP A 40 -14.51 1.86 -0.12
CA ASP A 40 -13.71 2.53 0.92
C ASP A 40 -13.14 1.57 1.99
N SER A 41 -13.34 0.26 1.83
CA SER A 41 -12.83 -0.75 2.76
C SER A 41 -11.31 -0.66 2.91
N LYS A 42 -10.83 -0.76 4.14
CA LYS A 42 -9.39 -0.83 4.43
C LYS A 42 -8.79 -2.15 3.97
N LEU A 43 -7.52 -2.12 3.57
CA LEU A 43 -6.78 -3.32 3.20
C LEU A 43 -6.71 -4.35 4.35
N ALA A 44 -6.73 -3.87 5.60
CA ALA A 44 -6.78 -4.68 6.82
C ALA A 44 -7.93 -5.69 6.86
N VAL A 45 -9.03 -5.49 6.11
CA VAL A 45 -10.13 -6.47 6.09
C VAL A 45 -9.70 -7.79 5.43
N VAL A 46 -8.74 -7.76 4.51
CA VAL A 46 -8.18 -8.93 3.83
C VAL A 46 -6.75 -9.26 4.28
N VAL A 47 -6.16 -8.46 5.17
CA VAL A 47 -4.84 -8.72 5.79
C VAL A 47 -5.06 -9.04 7.27
N GLN A 48 -5.06 -10.32 7.61
CA GLN A 48 -5.34 -10.80 8.96
C GLN A 48 -4.22 -11.72 9.42
N ASP A 49 -3.68 -11.47 10.61
CA ASP A 49 -2.60 -12.26 11.21
C ASP A 49 -1.36 -12.40 10.30
N GLY A 50 -1.06 -11.35 9.53
CA GLY A 50 0.06 -11.35 8.59
C GLY A 50 -0.14 -12.26 7.38
N GLN A 51 -1.39 -12.62 7.07
CA GLN A 51 -1.78 -13.43 5.91
C GLN A 51 -2.89 -12.77 5.12
N TRP A 52 -2.97 -13.11 3.83
CA TRP A 52 -4.07 -12.71 2.97
C TRP A 52 -5.28 -13.62 3.20
N LYS A 53 -6.43 -13.03 3.50
CA LYS A 53 -7.71 -13.74 3.66
C LYS A 53 -8.76 -13.02 2.82
N TRP A 54 -8.99 -13.52 1.60
CA TRP A 54 -9.94 -12.93 0.66
C TRP A 54 -11.29 -13.65 0.72
N PRO A 55 -12.42 -12.92 0.76
CA PRO A 55 -13.72 -13.52 0.50
C PRO A 55 -13.86 -13.89 -0.99
N ALA A 56 -14.82 -14.77 -1.30
CA ALA A 56 -15.12 -15.19 -2.67
C ALA A 56 -13.89 -15.69 -3.45
N GLU A 57 -13.00 -16.44 -2.77
CA GLU A 57 -11.74 -16.92 -3.36
C GLU A 57 -11.94 -17.76 -4.63
N TYR A 58 -13.10 -18.35 -4.87
CA TYR A 58 -13.36 -19.13 -6.09
C TYR A 58 -13.81 -18.28 -7.29
N ASP A 59 -14.08 -16.99 -7.11
CA ASP A 59 -14.41 -16.10 -8.21
C ASP A 59 -13.17 -15.81 -9.08
N PHE A 60 -13.35 -15.77 -10.39
CA PHE A 60 -12.26 -15.60 -11.35
C PHE A 60 -11.50 -14.27 -11.15
N ASP A 61 -12.23 -13.17 -10.95
CA ASP A 61 -11.62 -11.85 -10.77
C ASP A 61 -10.78 -11.83 -9.48
N ILE A 62 -11.28 -12.49 -8.43
CA ILE A 62 -10.59 -12.58 -7.14
C ILE A 62 -9.37 -13.49 -7.21
N GLN A 63 -9.45 -14.63 -7.90
CA GLN A 63 -8.29 -15.50 -8.16
C GLN A 63 -7.17 -14.75 -8.89
N GLU A 64 -7.52 -13.93 -9.88
CA GLU A 64 -6.52 -13.13 -10.56
C GLU A 64 -5.83 -12.16 -9.61
N ILE A 65 -6.58 -11.44 -8.77
CA ILE A 65 -6.03 -10.53 -7.74
C ILE A 65 -5.08 -11.31 -6.81
N ILE A 66 -5.54 -12.45 -6.28
CA ILE A 66 -4.77 -13.28 -5.35
C ILE A 66 -3.44 -13.74 -5.96
N ALA A 67 -3.44 -14.09 -7.26
CA ALA A 67 -2.26 -14.58 -7.96
C ALA A 67 -1.10 -13.54 -8.05
N ALA A 68 -1.38 -12.26 -7.80
CA ALA A 68 -0.41 -11.17 -7.91
C ALA A 68 -0.18 -10.41 -6.59
N LEU A 69 -0.53 -11.01 -5.45
CA LEU A 69 -0.41 -10.35 -4.16
C LEU A 69 1.05 -10.04 -3.79
N PRO A 70 1.35 -8.82 -3.30
CA PRO A 70 2.66 -8.50 -2.78
C PRO A 70 2.90 -9.21 -1.43
N PRO A 71 4.17 -9.36 -1.00
CA PRO A 71 4.46 -9.87 0.33
C PRO A 71 3.95 -8.91 1.42
N ILE A 72 3.45 -9.48 2.52
CA ILE A 72 3.08 -8.72 3.72
C ILE A 72 4.30 -8.56 4.61
N HIS A 73 4.62 -7.33 5.00
CA HIS A 73 5.67 -7.03 5.96
C HIS A 73 5.10 -7.12 7.38
N GLN A 74 5.13 -8.32 7.95
CA GLN A 74 4.59 -8.60 9.29
C GLN A 74 5.19 -7.67 10.36
N HIS A 75 4.37 -7.34 11.36
CA HIS A 75 4.72 -6.44 12.48
C HIS A 75 5.15 -5.02 12.05
N GLN A 76 4.82 -4.60 10.84
CA GLN A 76 5.03 -3.23 10.36
C GLN A 76 3.70 -2.63 9.92
N SER A 77 3.55 -1.32 10.05
CA SER A 77 2.44 -0.60 9.43
C SER A 77 2.70 -0.34 7.95
N ASP A 78 1.63 -0.15 7.20
CA ASP A 78 1.69 0.25 5.79
C ASP A 78 2.64 1.44 5.56
N MET A 79 3.41 1.38 4.47
CA MET A 79 4.40 2.40 4.14
C MET A 79 4.50 2.67 2.64
N ILE A 80 4.73 3.92 2.27
CA ILE A 80 5.11 4.34 0.93
C ILE A 80 6.60 4.68 0.94
N GLN A 81 7.39 3.98 0.14
CA GLN A 81 8.82 4.20 0.01
C GLN A 81 9.17 4.89 -1.32
N TRP A 82 9.75 6.08 -1.23
CA TRP A 82 10.34 6.75 -2.38
C TRP A 82 11.70 6.11 -2.66
N ARG A 83 11.89 5.56 -3.87
CA ARG A 83 13.21 5.13 -4.32
C ARG A 83 13.91 6.35 -4.91
N THR A 84 14.63 7.10 -4.08
CA THR A 84 15.59 8.08 -4.58
C THR A 84 16.79 7.30 -5.12
N GLY A 85 17.06 7.45 -6.42
CA GLY A 85 18.21 6.82 -7.05
C GLY A 85 19.49 7.24 -6.33
N LYS A 86 20.21 6.25 -5.78
CA LYS A 86 21.46 6.30 -5.00
C LYS A 86 21.27 6.15 -3.48
N PHE A 87 21.64 4.96 -3.01
CA PHE A 87 21.92 4.52 -1.64
C PHE A 87 21.76 5.57 -0.53
N THR A 88 20.63 5.51 0.18
CA THR A 88 20.56 5.47 1.65
C THR A 88 19.10 5.27 2.04
N THR A 89 18.72 4.05 2.42
CA THR A 89 17.44 3.80 3.08
C THR A 89 17.51 4.40 4.48
N ARG A 90 17.21 5.69 4.63
CA ARG A 90 16.86 6.22 5.95
C ARG A 90 15.40 5.86 6.24
N ARG A 91 15.18 5.00 7.23
CA ARG A 91 13.86 4.80 7.82
C ARG A 91 13.45 6.12 8.47
N PHE A 92 12.38 6.73 7.98
CA PHE A 92 11.70 7.79 8.69
C PHE A 92 10.44 7.20 9.32
N SER A 93 10.47 7.03 10.64
CA SER A 93 9.25 6.83 11.42
C SER A 93 8.59 8.20 11.55
N LEU A 94 7.35 8.33 11.07
CA LEU A 94 6.51 9.51 11.29
C LEU A 94 6.13 9.56 12.78
N ASN A 95 7.04 10.03 13.62
CA ASN A 95 6.80 10.46 15.01
C ASN A 95 7.94 11.42 15.42
N SER A 96 8.02 12.56 14.74
CA SER A 96 8.63 13.84 15.19
C SER A 96 8.87 14.76 13.98
N ALA A 97 7.79 15.26 13.38
CA ALA A 97 7.90 16.45 12.53
C ALA A 97 7.82 17.69 13.44
N ALA A 98 8.93 18.04 14.08
CA ALA A 98 9.10 19.40 14.59
C ALA A 98 9.54 20.27 13.40
N PHE A 99 8.64 21.12 12.92
CA PHE A 99 8.99 22.17 11.96
C PHE A 99 9.92 23.17 12.66
N SER A 100 11.21 23.15 12.35
CA SER A 100 12.08 24.31 12.55
C SER A 100 12.34 24.96 11.21
N SER A 101 11.72 26.13 11.04
CA SER A 101 12.04 27.15 10.03
C SER A 101 13.55 27.36 9.92
N GLY A 102 14.07 27.38 8.69
CA GLY A 102 15.47 27.69 8.44
C GLY A 102 15.92 27.29 7.05
N SER A 103 15.74 28.21 6.10
CA SER A 103 16.41 28.32 4.80
C SER A 103 17.73 27.55 4.71
N LEU A 104 17.96 26.81 3.63
CA LEU A 104 19.24 26.78 2.91
C LEU A 104 19.04 26.16 1.52
N VAL A 105 18.92 27.03 0.52
CA VAL A 105 19.01 26.72 -0.91
C VAL A 105 20.47 26.33 -1.21
N PRO A 106 20.79 25.17 -1.80
CA PRO A 106 22.16 24.91 -2.22
C PRO A 106 22.45 25.64 -3.54
N PHE A 107 23.40 26.57 -3.45
CA PHE A 107 24.04 27.31 -4.53
C PHE A 107 24.92 26.34 -5.35
N VAL A 108 24.68 26.21 -6.66
CA VAL A 108 25.56 25.48 -7.58
C VAL A 108 26.57 26.47 -8.15
N ARG A 109 27.87 26.17 -8.03
CA ARG A 109 28.95 26.95 -8.62
C ARG A 109 29.70 26.07 -9.63
N TRP A 110 29.53 26.43 -10.90
CA TRP A 110 30.12 26.00 -12.19
C TRP A 110 30.69 24.58 -12.31
#